data_AF-A0A8S8YYA1-F1
#
_entry.id   AF-A0A8S8YYA1-F1
#
_cell.length_a   1.000
_cell.length_b   1.000
_cell.length_c   1.000
_cell.angle_alpha   90.00
_cell.angle_beta   90.00
_cell.angle_gamma   90.00
#
_symmetry.space_group_name_H-M   'P 1'
#
loop_
_entity.id
_entity.type
_entity.pdbx_description
1 polymer ?
#
loop_
_entity_poly.entity_id
_entity_poly.type
_entity_poly.pdbx_seq_one_letter_code
_entity_poly.pdbx_strand_id
1 'polypeptide(L)'
;MDAGARGCLVVLSGKITGARHRVEKFQQGHIKFCGETALEFMDSGFSTAVKKLGTIGCTVKIMRPGVRLPHEIIITERADSGLPPLSEVAIFESSDEDISEDSESEESPVPEADDVVDSVVEKLSDIESQEEE
;
A
#
# COMPACT_ATOMS: atom_id res chain seq x y z
N MET A 1 -9.03 -23.21 6.18
CA MET A 1 -8.98 -22.92 4.73
C MET A 1 -8.14 -24.01 4.10
N ASP A 2 -8.74 -25.19 3.97
CA ASP A 2 -7.94 -26.42 3.92
C ASP A 2 -7.52 -26.77 2.49
N ALA A 3 -8.21 -26.18 1.51
CA ALA A 3 -7.86 -26.22 0.09
C ALA A 3 -6.76 -25.22 -0.31
N GLY A 4 -6.20 -24.45 0.63
CA GLY A 4 -5.05 -23.57 0.38
C GLY A 4 -5.38 -22.17 -0.19
N ALA A 5 -6.65 -21.77 -0.22
CA ALA A 5 -7.02 -20.41 -0.62
C ALA A 5 -6.36 -19.36 0.28
N ARG A 6 -5.90 -18.24 -0.29
CA ARG A 6 -5.29 -17.13 0.49
C ARG A 6 -6.33 -16.35 1.29
N GLY A 7 -7.57 -16.34 0.81
CA GLY A 7 -8.70 -15.69 1.47
C GLY A 7 -10.04 -16.10 0.89
N CYS A 8 -11.09 -15.96 1.69
CA CYS A 8 -12.46 -16.20 1.29
C CYS A 8 -13.41 -15.18 1.92
N LEU A 9 -14.36 -14.71 1.13
CA LEU A 9 -15.49 -13.89 1.56
C LEU A 9 -16.78 -14.62 1.19
N VAL A 10 -17.56 -15.01 2.19
CA VAL A 10 -18.88 -15.62 2.01
C VAL A 10 -19.92 -14.64 2.52
N VAL A 11 -20.84 -14.24 1.65
CA VAL A 11 -21.96 -13.37 1.98
C VAL A 11 -23.24 -14.17 1.84
N LEU A 12 -23.93 -14.36 2.95
CA LEU A 12 -25.25 -14.99 2.99
C LEU A 12 -26.30 -13.89 3.09
N SER A 13 -27.29 -13.90 2.21
CA SER A 13 -28.41 -12.96 2.21
C SER A 13 -29.73 -13.72 2.28
N GLY A 14 -30.61 -13.34 3.21
CA GLY A 14 -31.91 -13.99 3.34
C GLY A 14 -32.39 -14.10 4.78
N LYS A 15 -33.30 -15.05 5.01
CA LYS A 15 -33.84 -15.36 6.33
C LYS A 15 -32.94 -16.38 7.05
N ILE A 16 -31.81 -15.89 7.56
CA ILE A 16 -30.74 -16.73 8.14
C ILE A 16 -31.11 -17.14 9.58
N THR A 17 -31.10 -16.16 10.49
CA THR A 17 -31.31 -16.35 11.93
C THR A 17 -32.76 -16.11 12.37
N GLY A 18 -33.62 -15.55 11.51
CA GLY A 18 -35.03 -15.30 11.84
C GLY A 18 -35.91 -15.03 10.63
N ALA A 19 -37.15 -14.58 10.86
CA ALA A 19 -38.13 -14.34 9.80
C ALA A 19 -37.84 -13.10 8.93
N ARG A 20 -36.95 -12.20 9.38
CA ARG A 20 -36.55 -10.99 8.65
C ARG A 20 -35.32 -11.26 7.78
N HIS A 21 -35.22 -10.52 6.69
CA HIS A 21 -34.02 -10.52 5.85
C HIS A 21 -32.83 -9.94 6.62
N ARG A 22 -31.70 -10.66 6.60
CA ARG A 22 -30.41 -10.24 7.14
C ARG A 22 -29.31 -10.65 6.17
N VAL A 23 -28.20 -9.92 6.21
CA VAL A 23 -26.98 -10.24 5.47
C VAL A 23 -25.88 -10.53 6.47
N GLU A 24 -25.31 -11.72 6.40
CA GLU A 24 -24.15 -12.11 7.21
C GLU A 24 -22.94 -12.26 6.31
N LYS A 25 -21.83 -11.64 6.72
CA LYS A 25 -20.56 -11.67 6.00
C LYS A 25 -19.55 -12.43 6.82
N PHE A 26 -19.01 -13.50 6.25
CA PHE A 26 -17.93 -14.29 6.81
C PHE A 26 -16.69 -14.04 5.97
N GLN A 27 -15.65 -13.50 6.59
CA GLN A 27 -14.39 -13.21 5.93
C GLN A 27 -13.25 -13.92 6.66
N GLN A 28 -12.33 -14.50 5.90
CA GLN A 28 -11.13 -15.11 6.44
C GLN A 28 -9.98 -14.95 5.43
N GLY A 29 -8.77 -14.62 5.91
CA GLY A 29 -7.59 -14.46 5.07
C GLY A 29 -7.53 -13.13 4.30
N HIS A 30 -6.73 -13.09 3.23
CA HIS A 30 -6.49 -11.88 2.44
C HIS A 30 -7.52 -11.73 1.32
N ILE A 31 -8.17 -10.57 1.26
CA ILE A 31 -9.22 -10.26 0.28
C ILE A 31 -8.91 -8.88 -0.31
N LYS A 32 -8.94 -8.76 -1.64
CA LYS A 32 -8.85 -7.48 -2.33
C LYS A 32 -10.20 -7.13 -2.95
N PHE A 33 -10.61 -5.88 -2.76
CA PHE A 33 -11.90 -5.37 -3.20
C PHE A 33 -11.82 -4.49 -4.45
N CYS A 34 -10.65 -3.91 -4.72
CA CYS A 34 -10.44 -2.91 -5.77
C CYS A 34 -9.18 -3.20 -6.60
N GLY A 35 -9.14 -2.59 -7.78
CA GLY A 35 -8.03 -2.68 -8.73
C GLY A 35 -8.04 -3.94 -9.59
N GLU A 36 -7.05 -4.03 -10.47
CA GLU A 36 -6.83 -5.16 -11.38
C GLU A 36 -6.61 -6.48 -10.63
N THR A 37 -5.90 -6.41 -9.49
CA THR A 37 -5.67 -7.54 -8.58
C THR A 37 -6.97 -8.21 -8.13
N ALA A 38 -8.05 -7.44 -7.95
CA ALA A 38 -9.34 -8.00 -7.54
C ALA A 38 -10.10 -8.65 -8.71
N LEU A 39 -9.80 -8.31 -9.96
CA LEU A 39 -10.44 -8.91 -11.14
C LEU A 39 -9.71 -10.19 -11.58
N GLU A 40 -8.38 -10.19 -11.51
CA GLU A 40 -7.57 -11.32 -11.98
C GLU A 40 -7.48 -12.46 -10.96
N PHE A 41 -7.36 -12.11 -9.67
CA PHE A 41 -7.03 -13.09 -8.62
C PHE A 41 -8.19 -13.47 -7.70
N MET A 42 -9.31 -12.76 -7.76
CA MET A 42 -10.51 -13.11 -7.01
C MET A 42 -11.55 -13.74 -7.92
N ASP A 43 -11.86 -15.00 -7.67
CA ASP A 43 -13.00 -15.66 -8.30
C ASP A 43 -14.27 -15.34 -7.52
N SER A 44 -15.38 -15.10 -8.22
CA SER A 44 -16.68 -14.87 -7.60
C SER A 44 -17.73 -15.81 -8.15
N GLY A 45 -18.62 -16.28 -7.28
CA GLY A 45 -19.72 -17.16 -7.61
C GLY A 45 -20.97 -16.80 -6.81
N PHE A 46 -22.13 -16.99 -7.42
CA PHE A 46 -23.42 -16.83 -6.77
C PHE A 46 -24.24 -18.10 -6.94
N SER A 47 -24.86 -18.53 -5.85
CA SER A 47 -25.81 -19.64 -5.85
C SER A 47 -26.94 -19.37 -4.87
N THR A 48 -28.02 -20.14 -4.97
CA THR A 48 -29.17 -20.04 -4.08
C THR A 48 -29.40 -21.36 -3.36
N ALA A 49 -29.77 -21.28 -2.08
CA ALA A 49 -30.11 -22.43 -1.25
C ALA A 49 -31.57 -22.33 -0.79
N VAL A 50 -32.36 -23.37 -1.02
CA VAL A 50 -33.78 -23.40 -0.66
C VAL A 50 -33.94 -23.99 0.74
N LYS A 51 -34.55 -23.23 1.65
CA LYS A 51 -34.91 -23.64 3.01
C LYS A 51 -36.42 -23.51 3.20
N LYS A 52 -36.97 -24.18 4.21
CA LYS A 52 -38.41 -24.10 4.56
C LYS A 52 -38.92 -22.67 4.78
N LEU A 53 -38.08 -21.75 5.27
CA LEU A 53 -38.45 -20.34 5.50
C LEU A 53 -38.35 -19.46 4.25
N GLY A 54 -37.78 -19.98 3.15
CA GLY A 54 -37.53 -19.27 1.90
C GLY A 54 -36.14 -19.59 1.31
N THR A 55 -35.77 -18.85 0.27
CA THR A 55 -34.48 -18.98 -0.42
C THR A 55 -33.43 -18.07 0.20
N ILE A 56 -32.21 -18.58 0.36
CA ILE A 56 -31.02 -17.85 0.80
C ILE A 56 -30.10 -17.66 -0.41
N GLY A 57 -29.62 -16.44 -0.62
CA GLY A 57 -28.57 -16.13 -1.57
C GLY A 57 -27.20 -16.36 -0.94
N CYS A 58 -26.34 -17.09 -1.65
CA CYS A 58 -24.97 -17.38 -1.26
C CYS A 58 -24.03 -16.77 -2.30
N THR A 59 -23.36 -15.67 -1.95
CA THR A 59 -22.28 -15.10 -2.76
C THR A 59 -20.95 -15.50 -2.15
N VAL A 60 -20.08 -16.13 -2.93
CA VAL A 60 -18.76 -16.56 -2.50
C VAL A 60 -17.73 -15.85 -3.35
N LYS A 61 -16.73 -15.24 -2.72
CA LYS A 61 -15.52 -14.74 -3.38
C LYS A 61 -14.29 -15.42 -2.78
N ILE A 62 -13.41 -15.96 -3.62
CA ILE A 62 -12.22 -16.69 -3.18
C ILE A 62 -11.00 -16.08 -3.84
N MET A 63 -9.97 -15.81 -3.03
CA MET A 63 -8.65 -15.46 -3.53
C MET A 63 -7.88 -16.74 -3.85
N ARG A 64 -7.42 -16.88 -5.09
CA ARG A 64 -6.71 -18.08 -5.56
C ARG A 64 -5.46 -18.38 -4.71
N PRO A 65 -5.09 -19.66 -4.54
CA PRO A 65 -3.86 -20.05 -3.84
C PRO A 65 -2.62 -19.52 -4.58
N GLY A 66 -1.57 -19.13 -3.85
CA GLY A 66 -0.25 -18.82 -4.41
C GLY A 66 -0.13 -17.53 -5.23
N VAL A 67 -1.20 -16.74 -5.36
CA VAL A 67 -1.18 -15.42 -6.01
C VAL A 67 -0.20 -14.51 -5.27
N ARG A 68 0.73 -13.85 -5.97
CA ARG A 68 1.52 -12.75 -5.39
C ARG A 68 0.79 -11.43 -5.57
N LEU A 69 0.67 -10.68 -4.48
CA LEU A 69 0.10 -9.35 -4.53
C LEU A 69 1.16 -8.31 -4.91
N PRO A 70 0.78 -7.17 -5.51
CA PRO A 70 1.74 -6.15 -5.94
C PRO A 70 2.53 -5.49 -4.79
N HIS A 71 2.08 -5.63 -3.54
CA HIS A 71 2.79 -5.14 -2.34
C HIS A 71 3.70 -6.21 -1.73
N GLU A 72 3.67 -7.45 -2.22
CA GLU A 72 4.50 -8.53 -1.73
C GLU A 72 5.77 -8.59 -2.56
N ILE A 73 6.78 -7.84 -2.12
CA ILE A 73 8.12 -7.91 -2.68
C ILE A 73 8.93 -9.03 -2.02
N ILE A 74 9.77 -9.69 -2.80
CA ILE A 74 10.74 -10.66 -2.30
C ILE A 74 12.10 -10.00 -2.35
N ILE A 75 12.69 -9.78 -1.17
CA ILE A 75 14.05 -9.25 -1.07
C ILE A 75 14.99 -10.44 -1.18
N THR A 76 15.75 -10.48 -2.26
CA THR A 76 16.80 -11.49 -2.49
C THR A 76 18.10 -11.07 -1.81
N GLU A 77 18.88 -12.04 -1.34
CA GLU A 77 20.17 -11.76 -0.74
C GLU A 77 21.19 -11.23 -1.77
N ARG A 78 22.22 -10.53 -1.28
CA ARG A 78 23.24 -9.90 -2.13
C ARG A 78 24.03 -10.91 -2.97
N ALA A 79 24.31 -12.08 -2.38
CA ALA A 79 25.01 -13.17 -3.05
C ALA A 79 24.18 -13.74 -4.21
N ASP A 80 22.88 -13.96 -3.99
CA ASP A 80 21.96 -14.50 -5.01
C ASP A 80 21.69 -13.52 -6.15
N SER A 81 21.83 -12.21 -5.90
CA SER A 81 21.69 -11.16 -6.90
C SER A 81 22.98 -10.89 -7.70
N GLY A 82 24.06 -11.65 -7.45
CA GLY A 82 25.31 -11.53 -8.20
C GLY A 82 26.14 -10.29 -7.85
N LEU A 83 25.80 -9.61 -6.75
CA LEU A 83 26.60 -8.50 -6.25
C LEU A 83 27.74 -9.04 -5.37
N PRO A 84 28.93 -8.42 -5.42
CA PRO A 84 30.03 -8.79 -4.53
C PRO A 84 29.60 -8.64 -3.06
N PRO A 85 30.23 -9.37 -2.12
CA PRO A 85 30.00 -9.16 -0.69
C PRO A 85 30.25 -7.69 -0.34
N LEU A 86 29.54 -7.16 0.65
CA LEU A 86 29.82 -5.82 1.15
C LEU A 86 31.28 -5.83 1.60
N SER A 87 32.12 -5.05 0.90
CA SER A 87 33.44 -4.72 1.41
C SER A 87 33.20 -4.17 2.81
N GLU A 88 33.86 -4.75 3.80
CA GLU A 88 33.77 -4.31 5.19
C GLU A 88 33.81 -2.79 5.19
N VAL A 89 32.70 -2.19 5.65
CA VAL A 89 32.65 -0.77 5.90
C VAL A 89 33.81 -0.55 6.86
N ALA A 90 34.89 0.08 6.37
CA ALA A 90 35.82 0.74 7.24
C ALA A 90 34.94 1.74 7.99
N ILE A 91 34.51 1.32 9.18
CA ILE A 91 34.02 2.23 10.20
C ILE A 91 35.20 3.18 10.34
N PHE A 92 35.13 4.32 9.66
CA PHE A 92 35.83 5.47 10.15
C PHE A 92 35.20 5.68 11.52
N GLU A 93 35.91 5.25 12.56
CA GLU A 93 35.77 5.84 13.88
C GLU A 93 35.95 7.34 13.64
N SER A 94 34.82 8.03 13.45
CA SER A 94 34.76 9.44 13.77
C SER A 94 35.04 9.48 15.25
N SER A 95 36.30 9.79 15.57
CA SER A 95 36.78 10.16 16.89
C SER A 95 35.72 11.02 17.58
N ASP A 96 35.06 10.44 18.58
CA ASP A 96 34.25 11.11 19.59
C ASP A 96 35.14 11.97 20.50
N GLU A 97 35.93 12.90 19.95
CA GLU A 97 36.73 13.85 20.74
C GLU A 97 36.59 15.32 20.33
N ASP A 98 35.81 15.68 19.31
CA ASP A 98 35.63 17.11 18.94
C ASP A 98 34.16 17.54 18.83
N ILE A 99 33.29 17.12 19.76
CA ILE A 99 32.01 17.80 20.02
C ILE A 99 31.81 17.97 21.53
N SER A 100 32.71 18.73 22.15
CA SER A 100 32.43 19.45 23.38
C SER A 100 33.22 20.75 23.36
N GLU A 101 32.48 21.86 23.44
CA GLU A 101 32.93 23.26 23.36
C GLU A 101 32.92 23.88 21.94
N ASP A 102 31.74 23.94 21.31
CA ASP A 102 31.18 25.27 21.04
C ASP A 102 29.65 25.21 20.90
N SER A 103 28.97 25.59 21.97
CA SER A 103 27.55 25.90 21.99
C SER A 103 27.38 27.36 21.60
N GLU A 104 27.52 27.69 20.32
CA GLU A 104 27.10 28.97 19.76
C GLU A 104 26.77 28.83 18.27
N SER A 105 25.47 28.96 17.96
CA SER A 105 24.89 29.50 16.74
C SER A 105 25.60 29.26 15.39
N GLU A 106 25.06 28.35 14.58
CA GLU A 106 24.80 28.60 13.14
C GLU A 106 23.55 27.81 12.71
N GLU A 107 22.40 28.43 12.96
CA GLU A 107 21.15 28.12 12.29
C GLU A 107 21.27 28.67 10.86
N SER A 108 21.57 27.81 9.89
CA SER A 108 21.42 28.16 8.48
C SER A 108 19.94 28.52 8.24
N PRO A 109 19.60 29.74 7.79
CA PRO A 109 18.22 30.13 7.63
C PRO A 109 17.58 29.28 6.54
N VAL A 110 16.56 28.52 6.91
CA VAL A 110 15.62 27.94 5.96
C VAL A 110 14.89 29.14 5.34
N PRO A 111 14.98 29.41 4.03
CA PRO A 111 14.27 30.55 3.46
C PRO A 111 12.77 30.32 3.66
N GLU A 112 12.09 31.31 4.25
CA GLU A 112 10.63 31.29 4.41
C GLU A 112 9.97 31.17 3.04
N ALA A 113 8.84 30.46 2.98
CA ALA A 113 8.17 30.12 1.72
C ALA A 113 7.75 31.35 0.89
N ASP A 114 7.67 32.53 1.51
CA ASP A 114 7.34 33.80 0.86
C ASP A 114 8.49 34.34 -0.04
N ASP A 115 9.77 34.14 0.31
CA ASP A 115 10.90 34.60 -0.54
C ASP A 115 11.04 33.76 -1.83
N VAL A 116 10.65 32.48 -1.76
CA VAL A 116 10.70 31.58 -2.92
C VAL A 116 9.62 31.95 -3.93
N VAL A 117 8.43 32.37 -3.48
CA VAL A 117 7.35 32.76 -4.39
C VAL A 117 7.63 34.10 -5.08
N ASP A 118 8.21 35.08 -4.39
CA ASP A 118 8.59 36.36 -5.03
C ASP A 118 9.69 36.15 -6.08
N SER A 119 10.67 35.27 -5.83
CA SER A 119 11.71 34.95 -6.81
C SER A 119 11.21 34.23 -8.07
N VAL A 120 10.04 33.56 -7.99
CA VAL A 120 9.40 32.90 -9.13
C VAL A 120 8.54 33.88 -9.91
N VAL A 121 7.86 34.80 -9.23
CA VAL A 121 7.06 35.85 -9.85
C VAL A 121 7.94 36.82 -10.66
N GLU A 122 9.10 37.23 -10.13
CA GLU A 122 10.04 38.08 -10.88
C GLU A 122 10.55 37.39 -12.16
N LYS A 123 10.89 36.10 -12.08
CA LYS A 123 11.32 35.31 -13.26
C LYS A 123 10.23 35.15 -14.30
N LEU A 124 8.96 35.08 -13.89
CA LEU A 124 7.82 35.03 -14.82
C LEU A 124 7.63 36.39 -15.51
N SER A 125 7.79 37.51 -14.78
CA SER A 125 7.71 38.84 -15.39
C SER A 125 8.87 39.14 -16.35
N ASP A 126 10.07 38.62 -16.07
CA ASP A 126 11.23 38.76 -16.97
C ASP A 126 11.07 37.94 -18.26
N ILE A 127 10.34 36.81 -18.22
CA ILE A 127 10.03 36.00 -19.40
C ILE A 127 8.96 36.69 -20.25
N GLU A 128 7.89 37.21 -19.63
CA GLU A 128 6.82 37.92 -20.36
C GLU A 128 7.34 39.19 -21.03
N SER A 129 8.28 39.92 -20.40
CA SER A 129 8.88 41.12 -21.00
C SER A 129 9.92 40.83 -22.09
N GLN A 130 10.45 39.61 -22.18
CA GLN A 130 11.27 39.16 -23.31
C GLN A 130 10.46 38.65 -24.50
N GLU A 131 9.18 38.28 -24.30
CA GLU A 131 8.29 37.85 -25.39
C GLU A 131 7.59 39.03 -26.11
N GLU A 132 7.59 40.23 -25.52
CA GLU A 132 6.99 41.45 -26.11
C GLU A 132 7.98 42.35 -26.89
N GLU A 133 9.26 41.96 -27.05
CA GLU A 133 10.27 42.65 -27.88
C GLU A 133 10.50 42.00 -29.27
#